data_AF-A0AAN8T9Q2-F1
#
_entry.id   AF-A0AAN8T9Q2-F1
#
_cell.length_a   1.000
_cell.length_b   1.000
_cell.length_c   1.000
_cell.angle_alpha   90.00
_cell.angle_beta   90.00
_cell.angle_gamma   90.00
#
_symmetry.space_group_name_H-M   'P 1'
#
loop_
_entity.id
_entity.type
_entity.pdbx_description
1 polymer ?
#
loop_
_entity_poly.entity_id
_entity_poly.type
_entity_poly.pdbx_seq_one_letter_code
_entity_poly.pdbx_strand_id
1 'polypeptide(L)'
;MCLLKKRGIFRRWWKELDIVKILPYVRDRLAEVYFWHLGVYFEPQYSIARKISTKNLYMLSLIDDTYDIYGTLDELTLFTEAIERWNIDASEQLPSYMKIIYCGLLDVYDEIESDLTNENKSFLVNYSIIETKKVVMAYFQEAKWYYGKTVPKMEQYMKNGISTSVYVQIAATSWLGMGKVATKDAFDCIATEPPILVVSCIIRRLLNDLLSHEEERKRGDAPSGIECYIKEYGVRKEEAYNRKFLEGSKMKNTSK
;
A
#
# COMPACT_ATOMS: atom_id res chain seq x y z
N MET A 1 -21.15 -17.71 1.95
CA MET A 1 -21.94 -16.44 1.77
C MET A 1 -21.71 -15.51 2.96
N CYS A 2 -20.79 -14.54 2.82
CA CYS A 2 -20.39 -13.64 3.90
C CYS A 2 -21.61 -12.94 4.54
N LEU A 3 -21.92 -13.24 5.80
CA LEU A 3 -23.02 -12.61 6.56
C LEU A 3 -22.90 -11.08 6.62
N LEU A 4 -21.73 -10.54 6.27
CA LEU A 4 -21.40 -9.12 6.20
C LEU A 4 -21.97 -8.44 4.94
N LYS A 5 -22.15 -9.16 3.82
CA LYS A 5 -22.67 -8.58 2.56
C LYS A 5 -24.16 -8.21 2.65
N LYS A 6 -24.94 -8.90 3.50
CA LYS A 6 -26.35 -8.56 3.75
C LYS A 6 -26.55 -7.25 4.53
N ARG A 7 -25.49 -6.64 5.08
CA ARG A 7 -25.61 -5.44 5.92
C ARG A 7 -24.97 -4.17 5.36
N GLY A 8 -24.30 -4.23 4.21
CA GLY A 8 -23.65 -3.04 3.64
C GLY A 8 -22.79 -2.32 4.68
N ILE A 9 -21.99 -3.10 5.41
CA ILE A 9 -21.21 -2.65 6.56
C ILE A 9 -20.38 -1.41 6.18
N PHE A 10 -19.82 -1.40 4.96
CA PHE A 10 -18.99 -0.31 4.48
C PHE A 10 -19.71 0.75 3.61
N ARG A 11 -21.03 0.59 3.33
CA ARG A 11 -21.85 1.71 2.81
C ARG A 11 -22.04 2.80 3.85
N ARG A 12 -21.90 2.46 5.14
CA ARG A 12 -21.87 3.42 6.24
C ARG A 12 -20.41 3.73 6.54
N TRP A 13 -20.09 5.02 6.54
CA TRP A 13 -18.72 5.50 6.63
C TRP A 13 -18.05 5.14 7.97
N TRP A 14 -16.73 5.30 8.01
CA TRP A 14 -15.87 4.68 9.01
C TRP A 14 -16.23 4.95 10.48
N LYS A 15 -16.80 6.12 10.77
CA LYS A 15 -17.23 6.49 12.13
C LYS A 15 -18.25 5.53 12.77
N GLU A 16 -19.00 4.77 11.97
CA GLU A 16 -19.97 3.80 12.51
C GLU A 16 -19.34 2.42 12.79
N LEU A 17 -18.19 2.14 12.19
CA LEU A 17 -17.41 0.93 12.40
C LEU A 17 -16.20 1.32 13.21
N ASP A 18 -16.30 1.18 14.52
CA ASP A 18 -15.17 1.39 15.42
C ASP A 18 -14.12 0.28 15.19
N ILE A 19 -13.42 0.32 14.04
CA ILE A 19 -12.55 -0.78 13.61
C ILE A 19 -11.31 -0.86 14.47
N VAL A 20 -10.96 0.23 15.17
CA VAL A 20 -9.94 0.21 16.21
C VAL A 20 -10.39 -0.68 17.37
N LYS A 21 -11.68 -0.69 17.75
CA LYS A 21 -12.21 -1.67 18.71
C LYS A 21 -12.21 -3.09 18.17
N ILE A 22 -12.45 -3.27 16.87
CA ILE A 22 -12.57 -4.60 16.24
C ILE A 22 -11.17 -5.21 15.96
N LEU A 23 -10.21 -4.37 15.61
CA LEU A 23 -8.84 -4.70 15.21
C LEU A 23 -7.88 -3.85 16.06
N PRO A 24 -7.70 -4.16 17.36
CA PRO A 24 -6.96 -3.29 18.28
C PRO A 24 -5.46 -3.17 17.98
N TYR A 25 -4.93 -3.97 17.05
CA TYR A 25 -3.54 -3.93 16.62
C TYR A 25 -3.29 -2.91 15.50
N VAL A 26 -4.33 -2.40 14.83
CA VAL A 26 -4.17 -1.45 13.72
C VAL A 26 -4.11 -0.02 14.23
N ARG A 27 -3.36 0.81 13.52
CA ARG A 27 -3.23 2.25 13.81
C ARG A 27 -4.44 3.00 13.26
N ASP A 28 -5.03 3.88 14.06
CA ASP A 28 -6.06 4.81 13.54
C ASP A 28 -5.40 5.98 12.81
N ARG A 29 -5.19 5.82 11.51
CA ARG A 29 -4.51 6.82 10.67
C ARG A 29 -5.45 7.61 9.80
N LEU A 30 -6.77 7.56 10.02
CA LEU A 30 -7.76 8.13 9.08
C LEU A 30 -7.54 9.63 8.82
N ALA A 31 -7.31 10.40 9.89
CA ALA A 31 -7.02 11.83 9.77
C ALA A 31 -5.70 12.10 9.04
N GLU A 32 -4.68 11.29 9.32
CA GLU A 32 -3.37 11.40 8.67
C GLU A 32 -3.51 11.09 7.17
N VAL A 33 -4.06 9.95 6.78
CA VAL A 33 -4.20 9.58 5.37
C VAL A 33 -5.05 10.58 4.58
N TYR A 34 -6.07 11.18 5.20
CA TYR A 34 -6.82 12.27 4.57
C TYR A 34 -5.96 13.52 4.36
N PHE A 35 -5.18 13.91 5.37
CA PHE A 35 -4.26 15.04 5.28
C PHE A 35 -3.22 14.87 4.16
N TRP A 36 -2.70 13.66 3.96
CA TRP A 36 -1.78 13.38 2.85
C TRP A 36 -2.42 13.66 1.48
N HIS A 37 -3.69 13.30 1.29
CA HIS A 37 -4.41 13.55 0.04
C HIS A 37 -4.77 15.01 -0.19
N LEU A 38 -4.91 15.81 0.87
CA LEU A 38 -5.00 17.27 0.72
C LEU A 38 -3.72 17.86 0.11
N GLY A 39 -2.56 17.27 0.39
CA GLY A 39 -1.29 17.66 -0.23
C GLY A 39 -1.18 17.29 -1.72
N VAL A 40 -1.89 16.26 -2.18
CA VAL A 40 -1.90 15.86 -3.60
C VAL A 40 -2.79 16.79 -4.43
N TYR A 41 -3.99 17.10 -3.93
CA TYR A 41 -4.89 18.08 -4.53
C TYR A 41 -5.85 18.63 -3.46
N PHE A 42 -5.74 19.92 -3.15
CA PHE A 42 -6.56 20.57 -2.13
C PHE A 42 -7.85 21.16 -2.72
N GLU A 43 -7.95 21.26 -4.04
CA GLU A 43 -9.01 22.01 -4.71
C GLU A 43 -10.38 21.33 -4.54
N PRO A 44 -11.48 22.08 -4.32
CA PRO A 44 -12.79 21.52 -4.01
C PRO A 44 -13.33 20.52 -5.05
N GLN A 45 -13.03 20.73 -6.34
CA GLN A 45 -13.48 19.86 -7.44
C GLN A 45 -12.94 18.43 -7.36
N TYR A 46 -11.82 18.21 -6.66
CA TYR A 46 -11.21 16.89 -6.48
C TYR A 46 -11.65 16.18 -5.18
N SER A 47 -12.79 16.58 -4.61
CA SER A 47 -13.34 15.96 -3.40
C SER A 47 -13.60 14.46 -3.55
N ILE A 48 -14.07 14.01 -4.71
CA ILE A 48 -14.29 12.58 -5.03
C ILE A 48 -12.95 11.84 -5.07
N ALA A 49 -11.94 12.36 -5.78
CA ALA A 49 -10.60 11.79 -5.81
C ALA A 49 -10.01 11.66 -4.39
N ARG A 50 -10.20 12.68 -3.53
CA ARG A 50 -9.72 12.63 -2.14
C ARG A 50 -10.43 11.55 -1.35
N LYS A 51 -11.76 11.44 -1.48
CA LYS A 51 -12.57 10.41 -0.81
C LYS A 51 -12.10 9.01 -1.22
N ILE A 52 -11.97 8.74 -2.51
CA ILE A 52 -11.54 7.45 -3.08
C ILE A 52 -10.16 7.08 -2.56
N SER A 53 -9.18 7.97 -2.73
CA SER A 53 -7.79 7.70 -2.37
C SER A 53 -7.58 7.56 -0.87
N THR A 54 -8.29 8.35 -0.06
CA THR A 54 -8.25 8.24 1.41
C THR A 54 -8.74 6.87 1.86
N LYS A 55 -9.89 6.41 1.35
CA LYS A 55 -10.44 5.10 1.71
C LYS A 55 -9.49 3.97 1.33
N ASN A 56 -8.96 4.03 0.11
CA ASN A 56 -8.04 3.01 -0.37
C ASN A 56 -6.73 2.98 0.43
N LEU A 57 -6.10 4.14 0.66
CA LEU A 57 -4.84 4.19 1.43
C LEU A 57 -5.06 3.76 2.88
N TYR A 58 -6.21 4.09 3.46
CA TYR A 58 -6.60 3.60 4.77
C TYR A 58 -6.67 2.07 4.77
N MET A 59 -7.33 1.45 3.79
CA MET A 59 -7.38 -0.01 3.66
C MET A 59 -5.98 -0.62 3.53
N LEU A 60 -5.11 -0.03 2.71
CA LEU A 60 -3.71 -0.46 2.61
C LEU A 60 -2.97 -0.35 3.93
N SER A 61 -3.23 0.67 4.76
CA SER A 61 -2.61 0.78 6.08
C SER A 61 -3.05 -0.31 7.07
N LEU A 62 -4.31 -0.77 6.98
CA LEU A 62 -4.79 -1.90 7.78
C LEU A 62 -4.11 -3.21 7.33
N ILE A 63 -3.91 -3.33 6.02
CA ILE A 63 -3.21 -4.47 5.43
C ILE A 63 -1.74 -4.46 5.86
N ASP A 64 -1.05 -3.32 5.73
CA ASP A 64 0.33 -3.08 6.21
C ASP A 64 0.49 -3.53 7.68
N ASP A 65 -0.36 -3.03 8.59
CA ASP A 65 -0.35 -3.45 10.00
C ASP A 65 -0.58 -4.95 10.20
N THR A 66 -1.39 -5.55 9.33
CA THR A 66 -1.64 -7.00 9.38
C THR A 66 -0.41 -7.80 8.95
N TYR A 67 0.35 -7.33 7.94
CA TYR A 67 1.58 -8.00 7.50
C TYR A 67 2.75 -7.80 8.46
N ASP A 68 2.90 -6.60 9.04
CA ASP A 68 4.07 -6.24 9.84
C ASP A 68 3.94 -6.62 11.32
N ILE A 69 2.71 -6.59 11.87
CA ILE A 69 2.50 -6.65 13.33
C ILE A 69 1.81 -7.92 13.79
N TYR A 70 0.80 -8.40 13.06
CA TYR A 70 -0.18 -9.32 13.63
C TYR A 70 -0.27 -10.69 12.93
N GLY A 71 -0.27 -10.71 11.61
CA GLY A 71 -0.51 -11.93 10.84
C GLY A 71 0.65 -12.91 10.90
N THR A 72 0.33 -14.19 11.09
CA THR A 72 1.32 -15.28 10.94
C THR A 72 1.62 -15.56 9.47
N LEU A 73 2.78 -16.13 9.14
CA LEU A 73 3.15 -16.41 7.74
C LEU A 73 2.12 -17.27 7.01
N ASP A 74 1.54 -18.27 7.68
CA ASP A 74 0.49 -19.13 7.10
C ASP A 74 -0.80 -18.35 6.81
N GLU A 75 -1.23 -17.50 7.74
CA GLU A 75 -2.40 -16.63 7.54
C GLU A 75 -2.15 -15.59 6.43
N LEU A 76 -0.96 -15.00 6.40
CA LEU A 76 -0.55 -14.04 5.37
C LEU A 76 -0.48 -14.68 3.98
N THR A 77 -0.14 -15.97 3.90
CA THR A 77 -0.19 -16.73 2.64
C THR A 77 -1.63 -16.79 2.13
N LEU A 78 -2.58 -17.22 2.97
CA LEU A 78 -4.01 -17.27 2.62
C LEU A 78 -4.56 -15.89 2.27
N PHE A 79 -4.14 -14.84 3.00
CA PHE A 79 -4.58 -13.49 2.75
C PHE A 79 -4.08 -12.92 1.43
N THR A 80 -2.81 -13.18 1.09
CA THR A 80 -2.21 -12.83 -0.20
C THR A 80 -2.96 -13.52 -1.34
N GLU A 81 -3.20 -14.83 -1.22
CA GLU A 81 -3.94 -15.59 -2.24
C GLU A 81 -5.38 -15.07 -2.43
N ALA A 82 -6.06 -14.70 -1.35
CA ALA A 82 -7.40 -14.14 -1.43
C ALA A 82 -7.41 -12.78 -2.17
N ILE A 83 -6.43 -11.93 -1.91
CA ILE A 83 -6.26 -10.65 -2.61
C ILE A 83 -5.89 -10.88 -4.08
N GLU A 84 -5.01 -11.82 -4.39
CA GLU A 84 -4.71 -12.16 -5.79
C GLU A 84 -5.94 -12.64 -6.56
N ARG A 85 -6.78 -13.49 -5.92
CA ARG A 85 -8.04 -13.96 -6.51
C ARG A 85 -9.08 -12.85 -6.67
N TRP A 86 -9.11 -11.88 -5.75
CA TRP A 86 -10.04 -10.74 -5.76
C TRP A 86 -11.52 -11.13 -5.92
N ASN A 87 -11.95 -12.18 -5.20
CA ASN A 87 -13.33 -12.66 -5.19
C ASN A 87 -13.79 -12.89 -3.74
N ILE A 88 -15.04 -12.50 -3.43
CA ILE A 88 -15.66 -12.67 -2.11
C ILE A 88 -15.60 -14.11 -1.60
N ASP A 89 -15.64 -15.12 -2.46
CA ASP A 89 -15.58 -16.54 -2.05
C ASP A 89 -14.23 -16.89 -1.40
N ALA A 90 -13.14 -16.20 -1.78
CA ALA A 90 -11.83 -16.38 -1.16
C ALA A 90 -11.83 -15.95 0.32
N SER A 91 -12.79 -15.12 0.74
CA SER A 91 -12.92 -14.73 2.14
C SER A 91 -13.18 -15.92 3.05
N GLU A 92 -13.81 -17.01 2.58
CA GLU A 92 -14.27 -18.11 3.45
C GLU A 92 -13.11 -18.81 4.18
N GLN A 93 -11.93 -18.83 3.57
CA GLN A 93 -10.71 -19.46 4.09
C GLN A 93 -9.94 -18.58 5.08
N LEU A 94 -10.28 -17.29 5.19
CA LEU A 94 -9.54 -16.34 6.02
C LEU A 94 -9.96 -16.41 7.50
N PRO A 95 -9.05 -16.12 8.45
CA PRO A 95 -9.40 -15.82 9.83
C PRO A 95 -10.40 -14.66 9.94
N SER A 96 -11.19 -14.62 11.01
CA SER A 96 -12.29 -13.64 11.17
C SER A 96 -11.82 -12.18 11.06
N TYR A 97 -10.63 -11.85 11.56
CA TYR A 97 -10.09 -10.49 11.52
C TYR A 97 -9.65 -10.09 10.10
N MET A 98 -8.98 -10.98 9.36
CA MET A 98 -8.63 -10.78 7.94
C MET A 98 -9.86 -10.73 7.04
N LYS A 99 -10.92 -11.50 7.35
CA LYS A 99 -12.21 -11.42 6.64
C LYS A 99 -12.78 -10.00 6.66
N ILE A 100 -12.68 -9.32 7.80
CA ILE A 100 -13.18 -7.95 7.96
C ILE A 100 -12.42 -7.00 7.05
N ILE A 101 -11.08 -7.08 7.04
CA ILE A 101 -10.22 -6.24 6.19
C ILE A 101 -10.46 -6.57 4.72
N TYR A 102 -10.49 -7.84 4.34
CA TYR A 102 -10.69 -8.28 2.96
C TYR A 102 -12.06 -7.84 2.40
N CYS A 103 -13.13 -8.06 3.17
CA CYS A 103 -14.46 -7.64 2.74
C CYS A 103 -14.55 -6.11 2.67
N GLY A 104 -13.89 -5.38 3.59
CA GLY A 104 -13.81 -3.93 3.52
C GLY A 104 -13.07 -3.43 2.28
N LEU A 105 -12.01 -4.12 1.87
CA LEU A 105 -11.28 -3.81 0.64
C LEU A 105 -12.20 -3.97 -0.58
N LEU A 106 -12.88 -5.11 -0.70
CA LEU A 106 -13.81 -5.36 -1.80
C LEU A 106 -14.95 -4.34 -1.82
N ASP A 107 -15.56 -4.05 -0.67
CA ASP A 107 -16.66 -3.08 -0.59
C ASP A 107 -16.21 -1.65 -0.96
N VAL A 108 -14.97 -1.25 -0.63
CA VAL A 108 -14.40 0.04 -1.06
C VAL A 108 -14.27 0.09 -2.58
N TYR A 109 -13.79 -0.98 -3.21
CA TYR A 109 -13.66 -1.03 -4.67
C TYR A 109 -15.01 -1.12 -5.38
N ASP A 110 -15.98 -1.88 -4.85
CA ASP A 110 -17.36 -1.90 -5.34
C ASP A 110 -18.00 -0.50 -5.28
N GLU A 111 -17.75 0.27 -4.21
CA GLU A 111 -18.21 1.65 -4.09
C GLU A 111 -17.53 2.57 -5.13
N ILE A 112 -16.21 2.44 -5.32
CA ILE A 112 -15.47 3.22 -6.32
C ILE A 112 -16.02 2.93 -7.73
N GLU A 113 -16.24 1.66 -8.09
CA GLU A 113 -16.84 1.29 -9.38
C GLU A 113 -18.24 1.88 -9.54
N SER A 114 -19.06 1.83 -8.50
CA SER A 114 -20.40 2.42 -8.49
C SER A 114 -20.35 3.94 -8.68
N ASP A 115 -19.44 4.64 -8.01
CA ASP A 115 -19.26 6.10 -8.12
C ASP A 115 -18.84 6.50 -9.56
N LEU A 116 -18.10 5.63 -10.25
CA LEU A 116 -17.59 5.85 -11.62
C LEU A 116 -18.48 5.30 -12.74
N THR A 117 -19.52 4.53 -12.41
CA THR A 117 -20.41 3.90 -13.40
C THR A 117 -21.11 4.93 -14.27
N ASN A 118 -21.53 6.05 -13.67
CA ASN A 118 -22.19 7.14 -14.40
C ASN A 118 -21.28 7.84 -15.43
N GLU A 119 -19.96 7.61 -15.38
CA GLU A 119 -18.97 8.19 -16.30
C GLU A 119 -18.45 7.18 -17.34
N ASN A 120 -18.96 5.93 -17.38
CA ASN A 120 -18.42 4.83 -18.18
C ASN A 120 -16.91 4.57 -17.93
N LYS A 121 -16.45 4.79 -16.70
CA LYS A 121 -15.03 4.71 -16.30
C LYS A 121 -14.71 3.57 -15.34
N SER A 122 -15.65 2.68 -15.06
CA SER A 122 -15.44 1.53 -14.16
C SER A 122 -14.25 0.66 -14.56
N PHE A 123 -13.97 0.52 -15.87
CA PHE A 123 -12.83 -0.24 -16.36
C PHE A 123 -11.46 0.30 -15.86
N LEU A 124 -11.37 1.58 -15.49
CA LEU A 124 -10.14 2.19 -14.96
C LEU A 124 -9.82 1.68 -13.56
N VAL A 125 -10.82 1.20 -12.80
CA VAL A 125 -10.64 0.67 -11.44
C VAL A 125 -9.70 -0.54 -11.45
N ASN A 126 -9.70 -1.33 -12.53
CA ASN A 126 -8.84 -2.49 -12.66
C ASN A 126 -7.34 -2.15 -12.57
N TYR A 127 -6.92 -0.96 -13.01
CA TYR A 127 -5.53 -0.51 -12.83
C TYR A 127 -5.17 -0.37 -11.35
N SER A 128 -6.06 0.23 -10.55
CA SER A 128 -5.87 0.35 -9.10
C SER A 128 -5.90 -1.02 -8.41
N ILE A 129 -6.77 -1.95 -8.85
CA ILE A 129 -6.80 -3.33 -8.33
C ILE A 129 -5.47 -4.05 -8.59
N ILE A 130 -4.94 -3.95 -9.82
CA ILE A 130 -3.65 -4.55 -10.20
C ILE A 130 -2.52 -4.01 -9.31
N GLU A 131 -2.45 -2.69 -9.13
CA GLU A 131 -1.43 -2.07 -8.29
C GLU A 131 -1.59 -2.44 -6.80
N THR A 132 -2.82 -2.59 -6.31
CA THR A 132 -3.07 -3.09 -4.94
C THR A 132 -2.58 -4.53 -4.77
N LYS A 133 -2.79 -5.40 -5.75
CA LYS A 133 -2.25 -6.76 -5.73
C LYS A 133 -0.71 -6.74 -5.66
N LYS A 134 -0.06 -5.91 -6.48
CA LYS A 134 1.42 -5.76 -6.45
C LYS A 134 1.92 -5.30 -5.07
N VAL A 135 1.27 -4.32 -4.45
CA VAL A 135 1.61 -3.84 -3.10
C VAL A 135 1.54 -5.00 -2.10
N VAL A 136 0.45 -5.75 -2.10
CA VAL A 136 0.23 -6.86 -1.15
C VAL A 136 1.21 -8.01 -1.37
N MET A 137 1.52 -8.35 -2.62
CA MET A 137 2.56 -9.32 -2.93
C MET A 137 3.93 -8.87 -2.42
N ALA A 138 4.22 -7.57 -2.48
CA ALA A 138 5.47 -7.01 -1.99
C ALA A 138 5.52 -6.98 -0.45
N TYR A 139 4.41 -6.71 0.24
CA TYR A 139 4.30 -6.89 1.69
C TYR A 139 4.51 -8.35 2.10
N PHE A 140 3.95 -9.30 1.35
CA PHE A 140 4.18 -10.72 1.60
C PHE A 140 5.65 -11.11 1.43
N GLN A 141 6.35 -10.48 0.49
CA GLN A 141 7.79 -10.69 0.32
C GLN A 141 8.61 -10.14 1.51
N GLU A 142 8.21 -9.00 2.08
CA GLU A 142 8.80 -8.46 3.32
C GLU A 142 8.53 -9.38 4.52
N ALA A 143 7.30 -9.88 4.66
CA ALA A 143 6.97 -10.88 5.68
C ALA A 143 7.81 -12.16 5.53
N LYS A 144 8.05 -12.65 4.30
CA LYS A 144 8.95 -13.79 4.06
C LYS A 144 10.38 -13.51 4.51
N TRP A 145 10.89 -12.30 4.29
CA TRP A 145 12.21 -11.90 4.79
C TRP A 145 12.24 -11.88 6.32
N TYR A 146 11.21 -11.33 6.94
CA TYR A 146 11.06 -11.29 8.39
C TYR A 146 11.04 -12.70 9.02
N TYR A 147 10.06 -13.52 8.65
CA TYR A 147 9.90 -14.88 9.19
C TYR A 147 11.06 -15.80 8.84
N GLY A 148 11.63 -15.63 7.64
CA GLY A 148 12.82 -16.36 7.19
C GLY A 148 14.14 -15.83 7.76
N LYS A 149 14.12 -14.81 8.63
CA LYS A 149 15.31 -14.14 9.21
C LYS A 149 16.34 -13.75 8.16
N THR A 150 15.86 -13.38 6.98
CA THR A 150 16.68 -13.08 5.81
C THR A 150 16.75 -11.58 5.62
N VAL A 151 17.96 -11.04 5.65
CA VAL A 151 18.20 -9.66 5.22
C VAL A 151 18.63 -9.69 3.76
N PRO A 152 17.82 -9.16 2.82
CA PRO A 152 18.09 -9.19 1.39
C PRO A 152 19.23 -8.22 1.01
N LYS A 153 19.70 -8.32 -0.24
CA LYS A 153 20.58 -7.29 -0.81
C LYS A 153 19.81 -5.99 -1.04
N MET A 154 20.50 -4.86 -1.04
CA MET A 154 19.93 -3.53 -1.30
C MET A 154 19.18 -3.46 -2.61
N GLU A 155 19.72 -4.04 -3.69
CA GLU A 155 19.03 -4.06 -4.99
C GLU A 155 17.68 -4.79 -4.92
N GLN A 156 17.65 -5.94 -4.25
CA GLN A 156 16.43 -6.74 -4.06
C GLN A 156 15.42 -6.01 -3.16
N TYR A 157 15.91 -5.41 -2.07
CA TYR A 157 15.12 -4.60 -1.18
C TYR A 157 14.48 -3.42 -1.93
N MET A 158 15.27 -2.66 -2.68
CA MET A 158 14.78 -1.48 -3.40
C MET A 158 13.78 -1.84 -4.48
N LYS A 159 13.97 -2.96 -5.19
CA LYS A 159 13.01 -3.45 -6.17
C LYS A 159 11.65 -3.75 -5.54
N ASN A 160 11.63 -4.42 -4.38
CA ASN A 160 10.39 -4.65 -3.62
C ASN A 160 9.82 -3.33 -3.06
N GLY A 161 10.71 -2.47 -2.57
CA GLY A 161 10.42 -1.18 -1.97
C GLY A 161 9.71 -0.20 -2.91
N ILE A 162 9.83 -0.34 -4.23
CA ILE A 162 9.02 0.43 -5.19
C ILE A 162 7.53 0.14 -4.99
N SER A 163 7.16 -1.12 -4.83
CA SER A 163 5.77 -1.52 -4.60
C SER A 163 5.32 -1.16 -3.18
N THR A 164 6.10 -1.49 -2.14
CA THR A 164 5.74 -1.17 -0.74
C THR A 164 5.81 0.33 -0.40
N SER A 165 6.38 1.15 -1.30
CA SER A 165 6.25 2.62 -1.24
C SER A 165 4.81 3.11 -1.45
N VAL A 166 3.92 2.27 -2.00
CA VAL A 166 2.51 2.52 -2.35
C VAL A 166 2.26 3.67 -3.34
N TYR A 167 3.28 4.36 -3.83
CA TYR A 167 3.09 5.55 -4.67
C TYR A 167 2.53 5.24 -6.05
N VAL A 168 2.89 4.11 -6.67
CA VAL A 168 2.30 3.66 -7.94
C VAL A 168 0.80 3.39 -7.76
N GLN A 169 0.46 2.73 -6.65
CA GLN A 169 -0.92 2.42 -6.27
C GLN A 169 -1.73 3.69 -5.99
N ILE A 170 -1.16 4.67 -5.27
CA ILE A 170 -1.78 5.98 -5.03
C ILE A 170 -1.97 6.74 -6.34
N ALA A 171 -1.00 6.71 -7.26
CA ALA A 171 -1.14 7.35 -8.57
C ALA A 171 -2.33 6.75 -9.34
N ALA A 172 -2.41 5.41 -9.43
CA ALA A 172 -3.52 4.73 -10.09
C ALA A 172 -4.87 5.04 -9.43
N THR A 173 -4.92 5.08 -8.10
CA THR A 173 -6.18 5.30 -7.37
C THR A 173 -6.64 6.75 -7.39
N SER A 174 -5.71 7.69 -7.24
CA SER A 174 -6.01 9.12 -7.16
C SER A 174 -6.62 9.67 -8.44
N TRP A 175 -6.21 9.13 -9.59
CA TRP A 175 -6.71 9.57 -10.88
C TRP A 175 -8.15 9.14 -11.13
N LEU A 176 -8.64 8.08 -10.48
CA LEU A 176 -10.00 7.58 -10.67
C LEU A 176 -11.07 8.67 -10.45
N GLY A 177 -10.89 9.51 -9.43
CA GLY A 177 -11.84 10.59 -9.10
C GLY A 177 -11.56 11.94 -9.73
N MET A 178 -10.64 12.05 -10.71
CA MET A 178 -10.24 13.34 -11.31
C MET A 178 -11.10 13.76 -12.52
N GLY A 179 -12.26 13.15 -12.71
CA GLY A 179 -13.19 13.50 -13.78
C GLY A 179 -12.56 13.33 -15.16
N LYS A 180 -12.58 14.37 -16.01
CA LYS A 180 -12.14 14.28 -17.43
C LYS A 180 -10.66 13.93 -17.62
N VAL A 181 -9.82 14.12 -16.61
CA VAL A 181 -8.38 13.79 -16.67
C VAL A 181 -8.14 12.28 -16.55
N ALA A 182 -9.09 11.53 -15.99
CA ALA A 182 -9.06 10.08 -15.86
C ALA A 182 -9.32 9.41 -17.22
N THR A 183 -8.32 9.39 -18.10
CA THR A 183 -8.37 8.72 -19.42
C THR A 183 -7.58 7.43 -19.42
N LYS A 184 -7.89 6.51 -20.34
CA LYS A 184 -7.14 5.26 -20.48
C LYS A 184 -5.64 5.52 -20.70
N ASP A 185 -5.28 6.44 -21.58
CA ASP A 185 -3.88 6.79 -21.88
C ASP A 185 -3.13 7.26 -20.62
N ALA A 186 -3.83 7.99 -19.75
CA ALA A 186 -3.30 8.44 -18.49
C ALA A 186 -2.92 7.24 -17.58
N PHE A 187 -3.81 6.25 -17.48
CA PHE A 187 -3.58 5.04 -16.70
C PHE A 187 -2.56 4.09 -17.34
N ASP A 188 -2.54 3.99 -18.66
CA ASP A 188 -1.51 3.27 -19.40
C ASP A 188 -0.13 3.87 -19.12
N CYS A 189 -0.02 5.21 -19.09
CA CYS A 189 1.22 5.89 -18.73
C CYS A 189 1.66 5.51 -17.30
N ILE A 190 0.76 5.54 -16.31
CA ILE A 190 1.07 5.11 -14.93
C ILE A 190 1.57 3.66 -14.89
N ALA A 191 0.90 2.76 -15.63
CA ALA A 191 1.24 1.34 -15.67
C ALA A 191 2.63 1.06 -16.27
N THR A 192 3.20 1.99 -17.06
CA THR A 192 4.60 1.89 -17.51
C THR A 192 5.64 2.19 -16.42
N GLU A 193 5.19 2.63 -15.24
CA GLU A 193 6.05 3.05 -14.12
C GLU A 193 7.07 4.12 -14.57
N PRO A 194 6.60 5.31 -14.98
CA PRO A 194 7.48 6.31 -15.57
C PRO A 194 8.58 6.74 -14.57
N PRO A 195 9.76 7.17 -15.04
CA PRO A 195 10.91 7.43 -14.15
C PRO A 195 10.61 8.37 -12.99
N ILE A 196 9.76 9.38 -13.19
CA ILE A 196 9.33 10.29 -12.12
C ILE A 196 8.59 9.57 -10.99
N LEU A 197 7.76 8.58 -11.32
CA LEU A 197 7.00 7.80 -10.36
C LEU A 197 7.93 6.84 -9.61
N VAL A 198 8.82 6.13 -10.33
CA VAL A 198 9.81 5.22 -9.73
C VAL A 198 10.74 5.97 -8.77
N VAL A 199 11.24 7.15 -9.16
CA VAL A 199 12.08 7.98 -8.27
C VAL A 199 11.29 8.44 -7.05
N SER A 200 10.02 8.82 -7.21
CA SER A 200 9.16 9.21 -6.08
C SER A 200 8.95 8.04 -5.11
N CYS A 201 8.75 6.83 -5.61
CA CYS A 201 8.68 5.60 -4.81
C CYS A 201 9.96 5.38 -4.00
N ILE A 202 11.13 5.50 -4.65
CA ILE A 202 12.44 5.36 -4.00
C ILE A 202 12.62 6.40 -2.89
N ILE A 203 12.26 7.66 -3.15
CA ILE A 203 12.36 8.73 -2.16
C ILE A 203 11.46 8.44 -0.96
N ARG A 204 10.16 8.13 -1.15
CA ARG A 204 9.24 7.83 -0.03
C ARG A 204 9.62 6.55 0.71
N ARG A 205 10.20 5.56 0.03
CA ARG A 205 10.71 4.35 0.68
C ARG A 205 11.89 4.68 1.60
N LEU A 206 12.92 5.32 1.06
CA LEU A 206 14.14 5.64 1.81
C LEU A 206 13.87 6.62 2.97
N LEU A 207 13.05 7.65 2.74
CA LEU A 207 12.66 8.59 3.79
C LEU A 207 11.84 7.91 4.88
N ASN A 208 10.90 7.03 4.52
CA ASN A 208 10.16 6.28 5.53
C ASN A 208 11.11 5.45 6.37
N ASP A 209 11.95 4.60 5.76
CA ASP A 209 12.89 3.75 6.48
C ASP A 209 13.77 4.56 7.44
N LEU A 210 14.23 5.73 7.01
CA LEU A 210 15.05 6.59 7.86
C LEU A 210 14.29 7.09 9.08
N LEU A 211 13.06 7.56 8.88
CA LEU A 211 12.24 8.16 9.93
C LEU A 211 11.68 7.11 10.91
N SER A 212 11.37 5.91 10.42
CA SER A 212 10.78 4.83 11.23
C SER A 212 11.81 3.81 11.74
N HIS A 213 13.08 3.88 11.33
CA HIS A 213 14.11 2.86 11.62
C HIS A 213 14.16 2.43 13.09
N GLU A 214 14.21 3.38 14.00
CA GLU A 214 14.36 3.09 15.43
C GLU A 214 13.11 2.41 16.02
N GLU A 215 11.93 2.78 15.55
CA GLU A 215 10.67 2.22 16.02
C GLU A 215 10.46 0.83 15.44
N GLU A 216 10.69 0.65 14.13
CA GLU A 216 10.63 -0.65 13.44
C GLU A 216 11.61 -1.66 14.05
N ARG A 217 12.84 -1.21 14.35
CA ARG A 217 13.85 -2.07 14.98
C ARG A 217 13.45 -2.50 16.39
N LYS A 218 12.82 -1.62 17.18
CA LYS A 218 12.32 -1.94 18.53
C LYS A 218 11.14 -2.91 18.48
N ARG A 219 10.25 -2.74 17.51
CA ARG A 219 9.09 -3.62 17.29
C ARG A 219 9.51 -5.01 16.82
N GLY A 220 10.66 -5.12 16.15
CA GLY A 220 11.15 -6.37 15.59
C GLY A 220 10.44 -6.64 14.28
N ASP A 221 10.69 -5.79 13.30
CA ASP A 221 10.08 -5.80 11.96
C ASP A 221 10.99 -6.45 10.89
N ALA A 222 10.50 -6.55 9.66
CA ALA A 222 11.30 -6.87 8.48
C ALA A 222 12.52 -5.92 8.36
N PRO A 223 13.63 -6.38 7.76
CA PRO A 223 14.80 -5.54 7.58
C PRO A 223 14.49 -4.35 6.66
N SER A 224 14.55 -3.14 7.23
CA SER A 224 14.48 -1.90 6.46
C SER A 224 15.67 -1.76 5.51
N GLY A 225 15.60 -0.80 4.57
CA GLY A 225 16.73 -0.55 3.69
C GLY A 225 17.98 -0.04 4.42
N ILE A 226 17.89 0.38 5.68
CA ILE A 226 19.07 0.70 6.48
C ILE A 226 19.79 -0.59 6.89
N GLU A 227 19.04 -1.59 7.36
CA GLU A 227 19.62 -2.89 7.76
C GLU A 227 20.22 -3.62 6.57
N CYS A 228 19.54 -3.58 5.42
CA CYS A 228 20.07 -4.11 4.16
C CYS A 228 21.40 -3.44 3.78
N TYR A 229 21.50 -2.11 3.91
CA TYR A 229 22.71 -1.36 3.56
C TYR A 229 23.88 -1.65 4.51
N ILE A 230 23.62 -1.65 5.82
CA ILE A 230 24.62 -1.98 6.84
C ILE A 230 25.17 -3.38 6.62
N LYS A 231 24.29 -4.36 6.37
CA LYS A 231 24.71 -5.74 6.14
C LYS A 231 25.52 -5.91 4.87
N GLU A 232 25.14 -5.26 3.78
CA GLU A 232 25.79 -5.41 2.48
C GLU A 232 27.17 -4.74 2.43
N TYR A 233 27.30 -3.54 3.01
CA TYR A 233 28.53 -2.74 2.91
C TYR A 233 29.38 -2.73 4.18
N GLY A 234 28.92 -3.34 5.27
CA GLY A 234 29.66 -3.40 6.54
C GLY A 234 29.89 -2.03 7.18
N VAL A 235 29.04 -1.05 6.89
CA VAL A 235 29.17 0.34 7.37
C VAL A 235 28.53 0.53 8.74
N ARG A 236 28.89 1.62 9.42
CA ARG A 236 28.21 2.02 10.67
C ARG A 236 26.83 2.61 10.38
N LYS A 237 25.97 2.59 11.38
CA LYS A 237 24.60 3.11 11.30
C LYS A 237 24.56 4.58 10.88
N GLU A 238 25.42 5.42 11.45
CA GLU A 238 25.50 6.85 11.16
C GLU A 238 25.92 7.10 9.70
N GLU A 239 26.77 6.23 9.16
CA GLU A 239 27.17 6.29 7.75
C GLU A 239 26.02 5.88 6.82
N ALA A 240 25.26 4.84 7.17
CA ALA A 240 24.07 4.44 6.43
C ALA A 240 22.99 5.53 6.40
N TYR A 241 22.82 6.26 7.51
CA TYR A 241 21.88 7.39 7.60
C TYR A 241 22.30 8.55 6.68
N ASN A 242 23.60 8.87 6.63
CA ASN A 242 24.11 9.98 5.82
C ASN A 242 24.16 9.66 4.32
N ARG A 243 24.49 8.42 3.93
CA ARG A 243 24.64 8.05 2.51
C ARG A 243 23.33 7.90 1.74
N LYS A 244 22.22 7.55 2.42
CA LYS A 244 20.89 7.46 1.77
C LYS A 244 20.39 8.81 1.23
N PHE A 245 20.90 9.95 1.70
CA PHE A 245 20.62 11.27 1.13
C PHE A 245 21.48 11.61 -0.10
N LEU A 246 22.61 10.93 -0.31
CA LEU A 246 23.59 11.30 -1.32
C LEU A 246 23.57 10.39 -2.55
N GLU A 247 23.20 9.11 -2.43
CA GLU A 247 23.26 8.16 -3.56
C GLU A 247 22.01 8.13 -4.47
N GLY A 248 20.91 8.81 -4.09
CA GLY A 248 19.83 9.14 -5.03
C GLY A 248 20.30 9.95 -6.24
N SER A 249 21.49 10.57 -6.16
CA SER A 249 22.15 11.26 -7.26
C SER A 249 23.04 10.36 -8.15
N LYS A 250 23.37 9.13 -7.72
CA LYS A 250 24.35 8.25 -8.40
C LYS A 250 23.75 7.08 -9.19
N MET A 251 22.46 6.79 -9.08
CA MET A 251 21.79 5.76 -9.88
C MET A 251 21.66 6.10 -11.39
N LYS A 252 22.26 7.20 -11.86
CA LYS A 252 22.35 7.56 -13.30
C LYS A 252 23.55 6.99 -14.05
N ASN A 253 24.51 6.31 -13.40
CA ASN A 253 25.79 5.97 -14.03
C ASN A 253 26.08 4.47 -14.26
N THR A 254 25.06 3.61 -14.31
CA THR A 254 25.23 2.21 -14.73
C THR A 254 24.28 1.87 -15.87
N SER A 255 24.47 2.55 -16.99
CA SER A 255 24.12 2.05 -18.33
C SER A 255 25.23 2.52 -19.26
N LYS A 256 26.27 1.70 -19.37
CA LYS A 256 27.18 1.64 -20.51
C LYS A 256 26.78 0.43 -21.34
#